data_AF-S4Y4T3-F1
#
_entry.id   AF-S4Y4T3-F1
#
_cell.length_a   1.000
_cell.length_b   1.000
_cell.length_c   1.000
_cell.angle_alpha   90.00
_cell.angle_beta   90.00
_cell.angle_gamma   90.00
#
_symmetry.space_group_name_H-M   'P 1'
#
loop_
_entity.id
_entity.type
_entity.pdbx_description
1 polymer ?
#
loop_
_entity_poly.entity_id
_entity_poly.type
_entity_poly.pdbx_seq_one_letter_code
_entity_poly.pdbx_strand_id
1 'polypeptide(L)'
;MQGWMKTVMQSATTSGDGAKIASALDYVASKPPPGMPKWVAISKEGAEKAKKGDIDGAKASCKACHDLYKAEYKAKLRDAAF
;
A
#
# COMPACT_ATOMS: atom_id res chain seq x y z
N MET A 1 -7.89 2.20 -4.51
CA MET A 1 -8.14 0.76 -4.43
C MET A 1 -9.28 0.53 -3.43
N GLN A 2 -10.55 0.70 -3.81
CA GLN A 2 -11.61 0.76 -2.76
C GLN A 2 -11.99 -0.63 -2.28
N GLY A 3 -12.40 -0.77 -1.02
CA GLY A 3 -12.61 -2.05 -0.32
C GLY A 3 -11.48 -2.36 0.65
N TRP A 4 -10.79 -3.47 0.43
CA TRP A 4 -9.73 -4.01 1.28
C TRP A 4 -8.56 -3.05 1.59
N MET A 5 -8.02 -2.32 0.60
CA MET A 5 -6.89 -1.41 0.87
C MET A 5 -7.24 -0.32 1.89
N LYS A 6 -8.51 0.12 1.90
CA LYS A 6 -8.97 1.12 2.88
C LYS A 6 -8.99 0.50 4.28
N THR A 7 -9.48 -0.72 4.45
CA THR A 7 -9.52 -1.37 5.78
C THR A 7 -8.12 -1.63 6.32
N VAL A 8 -7.17 -1.95 5.46
CA VAL A 8 -5.76 -2.17 5.82
C VAL A 8 -5.04 -0.87 6.17
N MET A 9 -5.17 0.16 5.33
CA MET A 9 -4.30 1.34 5.42
C MET A 9 -4.90 2.49 6.24
N GLN A 10 -6.21 2.59 6.38
CA GLN A 10 -6.87 3.80 6.89
C GLN A 10 -6.43 4.15 8.32
N SER A 11 -6.41 3.17 9.23
CA SER A 11 -5.98 3.41 10.62
C SER A 11 -4.52 3.85 10.69
N ALA A 12 -3.64 3.21 9.92
CA ALA A 12 -2.22 3.54 9.87
C ALA A 12 -1.97 4.94 9.29
N THR A 13 -2.59 5.28 8.16
CA THR A 13 -2.40 6.59 7.51
C THR A 13 -3.00 7.74 8.31
N THR A 14 -4.13 7.55 8.99
CA THR A 14 -4.71 8.59 9.87
C THR A 14 -3.89 8.79 11.15
N SER A 15 -3.20 7.75 11.64
CA SER A 15 -2.40 7.86 12.86
C SER A 15 -1.11 8.66 12.70
N GLY A 16 -0.58 8.82 11.48
CA GLY A 16 0.73 9.42 11.22
C GLY A 16 1.92 8.62 11.75
N ASP A 17 1.68 7.43 12.31
CA ASP A 17 2.68 6.57 12.93
C ASP A 17 3.41 5.74 11.86
N GLY A 18 4.70 6.02 11.68
CA GLY A 18 5.56 5.33 10.70
C GLY A 18 5.64 3.82 10.92
N ALA A 19 5.61 3.34 12.16
CA ALA A 19 5.66 1.91 12.45
C ALA A 19 4.33 1.21 12.06
N LYS A 20 3.19 1.87 12.29
CA LYS A 20 1.89 1.37 11.83
C LYS A 20 1.77 1.39 10.32
N ILE A 21 2.25 2.44 9.66
CA ILE A 21 2.28 2.54 8.20
C ILE A 21 3.16 1.45 7.61
N ALA A 22 4.34 1.22 8.18
CA ALA A 22 5.23 0.15 7.76
C ALA A 22 4.58 -1.24 7.88
N SER A 23 3.97 -1.54 9.03
CA SER A 23 3.31 -2.82 9.27
C SER A 23 2.15 -3.05 8.29
N ALA A 24 1.36 -2.01 8.01
CA ALA A 24 0.27 -2.07 7.04
C ALA A 24 0.81 -2.29 5.62
N LEU A 25 1.89 -1.62 5.23
CA LEU A 25 2.52 -1.80 3.92
C LEU A 25 3.17 -3.18 3.75
N ASP A 26 3.78 -3.74 4.80
CA ASP A 26 4.29 -5.11 4.81
C ASP A 26 3.13 -6.12 4.64
N TYR A 27 1.99 -5.89 5.28
CA TYR A 27 0.78 -6.70 5.05
C TYR A 27 0.29 -6.59 3.60
N VAL A 28 0.24 -5.38 3.04
CA VAL A 28 -0.11 -5.18 1.62
C VAL A 28 0.85 -5.93 0.69
N ALA A 29 2.16 -5.91 0.99
CA ALA A 29 3.17 -6.62 0.21
C ALA A 29 2.98 -8.14 0.23
N SER A 30 2.36 -8.70 1.28
CA SER A 30 2.07 -10.14 1.40
C SER A 30 0.89 -10.61 0.54
N LYS A 31 0.13 -9.68 -0.06
CA LYS A 31 -1.06 -9.97 -0.86
C LYS A 31 -0.92 -9.41 -2.28
N PRO A 32 0.07 -9.85 -3.07
CA PRO A 32 0.25 -9.36 -4.43
C PRO A 32 -0.90 -9.83 -5.34
N PRO A 33 -1.62 -8.91 -6.01
CA PRO A 33 -2.61 -9.29 -7.00
C PRO A 33 -1.94 -9.80 -8.30
N PRO A 34 -2.58 -10.72 -9.03
CA PRO A 34 -2.09 -11.18 -10.33
C PRO A 34 -1.92 -10.01 -11.32
N GLY A 35 -0.83 -10.03 -12.11
CA GLY A 35 -0.58 -9.02 -13.15
C GLY A 35 0.05 -7.71 -12.66
N MET A 36 0.36 -7.57 -11.37
CA MET A 36 0.96 -6.33 -10.81
C MET A 36 2.38 -6.60 -10.26
N PRO A 37 3.39 -6.83 -11.10
CA PRO A 37 4.70 -7.35 -10.69
C PRO A 37 5.49 -6.43 -9.76
N LYS A 38 5.26 -5.11 -9.80
CA LYS A 38 5.95 -4.15 -8.92
C LYS A 38 5.25 -3.96 -7.58
N TRP A 39 4.13 -4.62 -7.32
CA TRP A 39 3.33 -4.46 -6.10
C TRP A 39 4.17 -4.66 -4.83
N VAL A 40 4.80 -5.82 -4.70
CA VAL A 40 5.61 -6.18 -3.52
C VAL A 40 6.77 -5.20 -3.34
N ALA A 41 7.46 -4.86 -4.43
CA ALA A 41 8.63 -3.98 -4.38
C ALA A 41 8.26 -2.57 -3.89
N ILE A 42 7.21 -1.97 -4.45
CA ILE A 42 6.78 -0.61 -4.08
C ILE A 42 6.24 -0.59 -2.64
N SER A 43 5.46 -1.59 -2.24
CA SER A 43 4.94 -1.70 -0.88
C SER A 43 6.06 -1.85 0.16
N LYS A 44 7.06 -2.71 -0.09
CA LYS A 44 8.22 -2.85 0.79
C LYS A 44 9.07 -1.58 0.85
N GLU A 45 9.28 -0.91 -0.27
CA GLU A 45 10.01 0.36 -0.29
C GLU A 45 9.32 1.42 0.60
N GLY A 46 7.99 1.53 0.50
CA GLY A 46 7.23 2.43 1.37
C GLY A 46 7.30 2.02 2.84
N ALA A 47 7.28 0.71 3.14
CA ALA A 47 7.42 0.22 4.51
C ALA A 47 8.79 0.59 5.11
N GLU A 48 9.87 0.39 4.35
CA GLU A 48 11.23 0.72 4.81
C GLU A 48 11.42 2.22 5.06
N LYS A 49 10.82 3.08 4.23
CA LYS A 49 10.81 4.54 4.45
C LYS A 49 10.02 4.90 5.71
N ALA A 50 8.84 4.32 5.88
CA ALA A 50 8.00 4.55 7.06
C ALA A 50 8.69 4.10 8.36
N LYS A 51 9.41 2.97 8.36
CA LYS A 51 10.22 2.49 9.51
C LYS A 51 11.32 3.49 9.91
N LYS A 52 11.87 4.21 8.94
CA LYS A 52 12.90 5.24 9.15
C LYS A 52 12.34 6.60 9.56
N GLY A 53 11.02 6.72 9.73
CA GLY A 53 10.35 7.99 9.99
C GLY A 53 10.17 8.87 8.75
N ASP A 54 10.55 8.37 7.56
CA ASP A 54 10.35 9.06 6.28
C ASP A 54 8.92 8.84 5.78
N ILE A 55 7.99 9.57 6.40
CA ILE A 55 6.55 9.46 6.08
C ILE A 55 6.26 9.99 4.68
N ASP A 56 6.94 11.06 4.25
CA ASP A 56 6.71 11.63 2.92
C ASP A 56 7.28 10.72 1.81
N GLY A 57 8.42 10.08 2.05
CA GLY A 57 8.92 9.03 1.19
C GLY A 57 7.99 7.82 1.12
N ALA A 58 7.37 7.41 2.23
CA ALA A 58 6.35 6.36 2.23
C ALA A 58 5.11 6.77 1.41
N LYS A 59 4.65 8.04 1.51
CA LYS A 59 3.57 8.58 0.67
C LYS A 59 3.94 8.58 -0.81
N ALA A 60 5.20 8.84 -1.16
CA ALA A 60 5.66 8.75 -2.54
C ALA A 60 5.51 7.32 -3.11
N SER A 61 5.82 6.29 -2.31
CA SER A 61 5.60 4.90 -2.71
C SER A 61 4.09 4.59 -2.85
N CYS A 62 3.23 5.12 -1.97
CA CYS A 62 1.78 5.03 -2.13
C CYS A 62 1.30 5.64 -3.45
N LYS A 63 1.84 6.81 -3.82
CA LYS A 63 1.54 7.46 -5.10
C LYS A 63 2.01 6.61 -6.29
N ALA A 64 3.24 6.10 -6.25
CA ALA A 64 3.77 5.24 -7.33
C ALA A 64 2.90 3.98 -7.53
N CYS A 65 2.51 3.31 -6.45
CA CYS A 65 1.61 2.15 -6.53
C CYS A 65 0.24 2.53 -7.11
N HIS A 66 -0.31 3.67 -6.68
CA HIS A 66 -1.59 4.15 -7.19
C HIS A 66 -1.53 4.55 -8.67
N ASP A 67 -0.48 5.24 -9.11
CA ASP A 67 -0.34 5.69 -10.49
C ASP A 67 -0.22 4.48 -11.44
N LEU A 68 0.47 3.42 -11.01
CA LEU A 68 0.62 2.20 -11.80
C LEU A 68 -0.64 1.34 -11.82
N TYR A 69 -1.28 1.13 -10.66
CA TYR A 69 -2.21 0.02 -10.50
C TYR A 69 -3.62 0.42 -10.06
N LYS A 70 -3.88 1.66 -9.64
CA LYS A 70 -5.20 2.03 -9.07
C LYS A 70 -6.34 1.84 -10.07
N ALA A 71 -6.11 2.13 -11.34
CA ALA A 71 -7.12 1.97 -12.39
C ALA A 71 -7.45 0.49 -12.62
N GLU A 72 -6.42 -0.33 -12.89
CA GLU A 72 -6.57 -1.77 -13.11
C GLU A 72 -7.13 -2.49 -11.88
N TYR A 73 -6.63 -2.17 -10.69
CA TYR A 73 -7.12 -2.71 -9.42
C TYR A 73 -8.61 -2.39 -9.22
N LYS A 74 -9.04 -1.16 -9.51
CA LYS A 74 -10.45 -0.79 -9.41
C LYS A 74 -11.33 -1.53 -10.43
N ALA A 75 -10.80 -1.82 -11.62
CA ALA A 75 -11.55 -2.52 -12.66
C ALA A 75 -11.71 -4.01 -12.33
N LYS A 76 -10.69 -4.64 -11.75
CA LYS A 76 -10.62 -6.10 -11.59
C LYS A 76 -10.84 -6.60 -10.16
N LEU A 77 -10.57 -5.79 -9.15
CA LEU A 77 -10.36 -6.23 -7.76
C LEU A 77 -11.05 -5.33 -6.72
N ARG A 78 -11.98 -4.46 -7.14
CA ARG A 78 -12.65 -3.51 -6.24
C ARG A 78 -13.37 -4.19 -5.06
N ASP A 79 -13.96 -5.35 -5.29
CA ASP A 79 -14.73 -6.07 -4.27
C ASP A 79 -14.04 -7.38 -3.84
N ALA A 80 -12.76 -7.54 -4.17
CA ALA A 80 -11.99 -8.73 -3.81
C ALA A 80 -11.75 -8.80 -2.29
N ALA A 81 -12.13 -9.92 -1.68
CA ALA A 81 -11.87 -10.27 -0.30
C ALA A 81 -10.50 -10.98 -0.20
N PHE A 82 -9.43 -10.22 0.03
CA PHE A 82 -8.07 -10.75 0.22
C PHE A 82 -7.79 -11.19 1.66
#